data_AF-A0A7C2PAC3-F1
#
_entry.id   AF-A0A7C2PAC3-F1
#
_cell.length_a   1.000
_cell.length_b   1.000
_cell.length_c   1.000
_cell.angle_alpha   90.00
_cell.angle_beta   90.00
_cell.angle_gamma   90.00
#
_symmetry.space_group_name_H-M   'P 1'
#
loop_
_entity.id
_entity.type
_entity.pdbx_description
1 polymer ?
#
loop_
_entity_poly.entity_id
_entity_poly.type
_entity_poly.pdbx_seq_one_letter_code
_entity_poly.pdbx_strand_id
1 'polypeptide(L)'
;MPKATFLRRLPLIRSIRSPRGQSLVEFTILLPVLLIMISGLIEFGFMLNYYLDIIDASREAARWGASDDPLRADGTGAWAEPNANFYGRTCTVAQTSISTGSGGQISLDPTSDDIVISAFSVSGGTISARWPSTSATGWSCMNPPPGVGNHTSDFTTAEVQALLDPSAPNTGVVLVEMWYDYDMILGLPWITAFVPNPVTLYAYSMMPNPNVEPTPTP
;
A
#
# COMPACT_ATOMS: atom_id res chain seq x y z
N MET A 1 -4.35 -51.73 90.66
CA MET A 1 -4.08 -51.97 89.22
C MET A 1 -5.10 -51.17 88.40
N PRO A 2 -4.67 -50.48 87.32
CA PRO A 2 -5.31 -49.27 86.81
C PRO A 2 -6.36 -49.54 85.73
N LYS A 3 -7.35 -48.64 85.55
CA LYS A 3 -8.19 -48.58 84.35
C LYS A 3 -7.95 -47.26 83.63
N ALA A 4 -7.73 -47.38 82.32
CA ALA A 4 -7.15 -46.42 81.42
C ALA A 4 -8.00 -45.15 81.23
N THR A 5 -7.31 -44.01 81.23
CA THR A 5 -7.79 -42.68 80.86
C THR A 5 -8.11 -42.64 79.37
N PHE A 6 -9.38 -42.42 79.04
CA PHE A 6 -9.87 -42.32 77.66
C PHE A 6 -9.60 -40.91 77.12
N LEU A 7 -8.53 -40.73 76.34
CA LEU A 7 -8.22 -39.47 75.65
C LEU A 7 -9.10 -39.32 74.41
N ARG A 8 -10.10 -38.44 74.51
CA ARG A 8 -10.97 -37.99 73.42
C ARG A 8 -10.15 -37.21 72.40
N ARG A 9 -9.90 -37.78 71.21
CA ARG A 9 -9.30 -37.05 70.09
C ARG A 9 -10.33 -36.07 69.52
N LEU A 10 -10.04 -34.77 69.63
CA LEU A 10 -10.79 -33.72 68.94
C LEU A 10 -10.48 -33.78 67.44
N PRO A 11 -11.47 -33.62 66.54
CA PRO A 11 -11.21 -33.54 65.12
C PRO A 11 -10.55 -32.19 64.82
N LEU A 12 -9.35 -32.23 64.24
CA LEU A 12 -8.72 -31.06 63.63
C LEU A 12 -9.63 -30.59 62.49
N ILE A 13 -10.29 -29.45 62.70
CA ILE A 13 -11.04 -28.75 61.64
C ILE A 13 -10.01 -28.29 60.61
N ARG A 14 -9.91 -29.04 59.50
CA ARG A 14 -9.10 -28.68 58.35
C ARG A 14 -9.81 -27.54 57.63
N SER A 15 -9.31 -26.32 57.83
CA SER A 15 -9.73 -25.15 57.05
C SER A 15 -9.48 -25.44 55.57
N ILE A 16 -10.56 -25.67 54.82
CA ILE A 16 -10.53 -25.68 53.36
C ILE A 16 -10.40 -24.21 52.96
N ARG A 17 -9.16 -23.74 52.72
CA ARG A 17 -8.92 -22.47 52.06
C ARG A 17 -9.52 -22.59 50.66
N SER A 18 -10.69 -21.99 50.45
CA SER A 18 -11.21 -21.77 49.10
C SER A 18 -10.23 -20.88 48.34
N PRO A 19 -9.83 -21.22 47.10
CA PRO A 19 -8.96 -20.38 46.27
C PRO A 19 -9.73 -19.15 45.76
N ARG A 20 -10.05 -18.23 46.68
CA ARG A 20 -10.68 -16.94 46.38
C ARG A 20 -9.57 -16.00 45.91
N GLY A 21 -9.37 -15.93 44.60
CA GLY A 21 -8.40 -15.03 43.97
C GLY A 21 -7.65 -15.61 42.78
N GLN A 22 -7.69 -16.93 42.57
CA GLN A 22 -6.97 -17.55 41.44
C GLN A 22 -7.47 -17.04 40.08
N SER A 23 -8.79 -16.90 39.89
CA SER A 23 -9.37 -16.37 38.66
C SER A 23 -8.99 -14.91 38.38
N LEU A 24 -8.81 -14.09 39.42
CA LEU A 24 -8.34 -12.71 39.29
C LEU A 24 -6.88 -12.69 38.78
N VAL A 25 -6.03 -13.57 39.31
CA VAL A 25 -4.63 -13.69 38.90
C VAL A 25 -4.52 -14.18 37.45
N GLU A 26 -5.29 -15.21 37.07
CA GLU A 26 -5.33 -15.71 35.70
C GLU A 26 -5.78 -14.62 34.71
N PHE A 27 -6.83 -13.87 35.05
CA PHE A 27 -7.29 -12.74 34.23
C PHE A 27 -6.24 -11.64 34.11
N THR A 28 -5.54 -11.32 35.20
CA THR A 28 -4.52 -10.25 35.23
C THR A 28 -3.34 -10.58 34.31
N ILE A 29 -3.02 -11.87 34.12
CA ILE A 29 -1.96 -12.32 33.22
C ILE A 29 -2.46 -12.39 31.77
N LEU A 30 -3.71 -12.81 31.54
CA LEU A 30 -4.29 -12.89 30.19
C LEU A 30 -4.60 -11.52 29.59
N LEU A 31 -5.05 -10.55 30.40
CA LEU A 31 -5.42 -9.22 29.96
C LEU A 31 -4.32 -8.50 29.16
N PRO A 32 -3.05 -8.39 29.62
CA PRO A 32 -2.01 -7.71 28.84
C PRO A 32 -1.73 -8.41 27.51
N VAL A 33 -1.78 -9.74 27.46
CA VAL A 33 -1.62 -10.50 26.21
C VAL A 33 -2.76 -10.18 25.25
N LEU A 34 -4.00 -10.15 25.75
CA LEU A 34 -5.17 -9.78 24.96
C LEU A 34 -5.07 -8.34 24.43
N LEU A 35 -4.63 -7.39 25.24
CA LEU A 35 -4.44 -5.99 24.84
C LEU A 35 -3.36 -5.85 23.77
N ILE A 36 -2.24 -6.58 23.89
CA ILE A 36 -1.20 -6.60 22.85
C ILE A 36 -1.79 -7.10 21.53
N MET A 37 -2.52 -8.22 21.54
CA MET A 37 -3.13 -8.74 20.31
C MET A 37 -4.17 -7.79 19.70
N ILE A 38 -5.07 -7.22 20.51
CA ILE A 38 -6.09 -6.29 20.04
C ILE A 38 -5.45 -5.02 19.48
N SER A 39 -4.44 -4.47 20.15
CA SER A 39 -3.75 -3.28 19.67
C SER A 39 -3.05 -3.51 18.32
N GLY A 40 -2.45 -4.69 18.11
CA GLY A 40 -1.90 -5.08 16.81
C GLY A 40 -2.98 -5.16 15.71
N LEU A 41 -4.15 -5.71 16.02
CA LEU A 41 -5.26 -5.77 15.06
C LEU A 41 -5.81 -4.38 14.72
N ILE A 42 -5.88 -3.47 15.71
CA ILE A 42 -6.32 -2.10 15.50
C ILE A 42 -5.34 -1.35 14.60
N GLU A 43 -4.03 -1.45 14.88
CA GLU A 43 -2.99 -0.83 14.05
C GLU A 43 -3.03 -1.34 12.61
N PHE A 44 -3.14 -2.66 12.45
CA PHE A 44 -3.31 -3.28 11.13
C PHE A 44 -4.57 -2.77 10.40
N GLY A 45 -5.67 -2.58 11.13
CA GLY A 45 -6.91 -2.03 10.58
C GLY A 45 -6.72 -0.61 10.04
N PHE A 46 -5.96 0.24 10.74
CA PHE A 46 -5.62 1.58 10.26
C PHE A 46 -4.73 1.52 9.02
N MET A 47 -3.66 0.73 9.05
CA MET A 47 -2.76 0.55 7.90
C MET A 47 -3.53 0.05 6.66
N LEU A 48 -4.44 -0.92 6.84
CA LEU A 48 -5.27 -1.44 5.75
C LEU A 48 -6.20 -0.37 5.18
N ASN A 49 -6.79 0.48 6.02
CA ASN A 49 -7.62 1.57 5.55
C ASN A 49 -6.83 2.55 4.67
N TYR A 50 -5.61 2.93 5.08
CA TYR A 50 -4.72 3.76 4.26
C TYR A 50 -4.36 3.07 2.94
N TYR A 51 -4.06 1.77 3.00
CA TYR A 51 -3.74 1.00 1.81
C TYR A 51 -4.88 0.98 0.77
N LEU A 52 -6.13 0.86 1.22
CA LEU A 52 -7.29 0.92 0.33
C LEU A 52 -7.43 2.27 -0.35
N ASP A 53 -7.21 3.37 0.37
CA ASP A 53 -7.25 4.72 -0.21
C ASP A 53 -6.15 4.92 -1.27
N ILE A 54 -4.94 4.39 -1.04
CA ILE A 54 -3.84 4.42 -2.01
C ILE A 54 -4.19 3.61 -3.27
N ILE A 55 -4.75 2.40 -3.10
CA ILE A 55 -5.21 1.59 -4.24
C ILE A 55 -6.26 2.34 -5.06
N ASP A 56 -7.27 2.89 -4.40
CA ASP A 56 -8.37 3.56 -5.11
C ASP A 56 -7.88 4.85 -5.80
N ALA A 57 -6.94 5.58 -5.20
CA ALA A 57 -6.27 6.70 -5.84
C ALA A 57 -5.47 6.28 -7.08
N SER A 58 -4.71 5.17 -7.01
CA SER A 58 -3.94 4.65 -8.15
C SER A 58 -4.85 4.25 -9.32
N ARG A 59 -6.02 3.65 -9.01
CA ARG A 59 -7.01 3.24 -10.00
C ARG A 59 -7.66 4.43 -10.67
N GLU A 60 -8.03 5.45 -9.91
CA GLU A 60 -8.66 6.64 -10.48
C GLU A 60 -7.68 7.43 -11.36
N ALA A 61 -6.41 7.53 -10.94
CA ALA A 61 -5.36 8.12 -11.76
C ALA A 61 -5.09 7.31 -13.04
N ALA A 62 -5.01 5.98 -12.96
CA ALA A 62 -4.87 5.14 -14.15
C ALA A 62 -6.06 5.25 -15.09
N ARG A 63 -7.29 5.35 -14.56
CA ARG A 63 -8.52 5.55 -15.35
C ARG A 63 -8.50 6.89 -16.08
N TRP A 64 -8.04 7.93 -15.40
CA TRP A 64 -7.89 9.23 -16.01
C TRP A 64 -6.80 9.22 -17.08
N GLY A 65 -5.62 8.68 -16.77
CA GLY A 65 -4.49 8.55 -17.69
C GLY A 65 -4.82 7.67 -18.90
N ALA A 66 -5.71 6.69 -18.78
CA ALA A 66 -6.18 5.86 -19.90
C ALA A 66 -6.97 6.66 -20.96
N SER A 67 -7.56 7.80 -20.56
CA SER A 67 -8.31 8.68 -21.46
C SER A 67 -7.48 9.83 -22.05
N ASP A 68 -6.25 10.03 -21.58
CA ASP A 68 -5.37 11.14 -21.97
C ASP A 68 -4.17 10.66 -22.81
N ASP A 69 -3.51 11.58 -23.52
CA ASP A 69 -2.43 11.29 -24.47
C ASP A 69 -1.04 11.64 -23.88
N PRO A 70 -0.19 10.63 -23.55
CA PRO A 70 1.15 10.88 -23.02
C PRO A 70 2.17 11.33 -24.09
N LEU A 71 1.81 11.28 -25.37
CA LEU A 71 2.72 11.48 -26.51
C LEU A 71 2.43 12.76 -27.31
N ARG A 72 1.27 13.39 -27.13
CA ARG A 72 0.88 14.61 -27.87
C ARG A 72 0.54 15.78 -26.96
N ALA A 73 0.94 16.98 -27.38
CA ALA A 73 0.62 18.21 -26.66
C ALA A 73 -0.86 18.62 -26.79
N ASP A 74 -1.48 19.00 -25.67
CA ASP A 74 -2.94 19.20 -25.48
C ASP A 74 -3.62 20.26 -26.36
N GLY A 75 -2.85 21.12 -27.04
CA GLY A 75 -3.39 22.19 -27.89
C GLY A 75 -2.96 22.12 -29.35
N THR A 76 -1.86 21.42 -29.66
CA THR A 76 -1.28 21.37 -31.02
C THR A 76 -1.36 19.98 -31.63
N GLY A 77 -1.57 18.93 -30.82
CA GLY A 77 -1.47 17.54 -31.27
C GLY A 77 -0.07 17.15 -31.77
N ALA A 78 0.93 18.03 -31.57
CA ALA A 78 2.30 17.76 -31.95
C ALA A 78 2.91 16.73 -31.00
N TRP A 79 3.84 15.92 -31.52
CA TRP A 79 4.64 15.00 -30.71
C TRP A 79 5.35 15.76 -29.60
N ALA A 80 5.08 15.37 -28.36
CA ALA A 80 5.62 15.97 -27.15
C ALA A 80 5.85 14.84 -26.13
N GLU A 81 7.10 14.37 -26.05
CA GLU A 81 7.48 13.25 -25.21
C GLU A 81 8.69 13.65 -24.34
N PRO A 82 8.58 13.57 -23.00
CA PRO A 82 7.35 13.33 -22.23
C PRO A 82 6.35 14.50 -22.32
N ASN A 83 5.04 14.20 -22.41
CA ASN A 83 4.00 15.22 -22.23
C ASN A 83 3.87 15.56 -20.73
N ALA A 84 4.58 16.61 -20.29
CA ALA A 84 4.56 17.04 -18.89
C ALA A 84 3.15 17.35 -18.36
N ASN A 85 2.22 17.79 -19.21
CA ASN A 85 0.84 18.06 -18.80
C ASN A 85 0.06 16.77 -18.52
N PHE A 86 0.22 15.75 -19.35
CA PHE A 86 -0.37 14.42 -19.12
C PHE A 86 0.06 13.87 -17.74
N TYR A 87 1.37 13.87 -17.49
CA TYR A 87 1.91 13.38 -16.23
C TYR A 87 1.45 14.24 -15.06
N GLY A 88 1.57 15.57 -15.16
CA GLY A 88 1.15 16.49 -14.10
C GLY A 88 -0.34 16.42 -13.75
N ARG A 89 -1.22 16.24 -14.75
CA ARG A 89 -2.67 16.04 -14.49
C ARG A 89 -2.95 14.69 -13.85
N THR A 90 -2.32 13.62 -14.33
CA THR A 90 -2.46 12.28 -13.74
C THR A 90 -1.99 12.28 -12.28
N CYS A 91 -0.86 12.95 -11.97
CA CYS A 91 -0.40 13.17 -10.61
C CYS A 91 -1.43 13.93 -9.76
N THR A 92 -2.00 14.99 -10.31
CA THR A 92 -3.01 15.81 -9.62
C THR A 92 -4.28 15.01 -9.32
N VAL A 93 -4.69 14.14 -10.23
CA VAL A 93 -5.84 13.24 -10.03
C VAL A 93 -5.55 12.25 -8.91
N ALA A 94 -4.38 11.59 -8.91
CA ALA A 94 -3.98 10.71 -7.81
C ALA A 94 -3.99 11.44 -6.45
N GLN A 95 -3.38 12.63 -6.38
CA GLN A 95 -3.33 13.45 -5.17
C GLN A 95 -4.72 13.94 -4.70
N THR A 96 -5.60 14.27 -5.64
CA THR A 96 -6.98 14.67 -5.32
C THR A 96 -7.81 13.49 -4.84
N SER A 97 -7.64 12.32 -5.47
CA SER A 97 -8.35 11.09 -5.10
C SER A 97 -7.95 10.60 -3.73
N ILE A 98 -6.64 10.61 -3.40
CA ILE A 98 -6.19 10.19 -2.06
C ILE A 98 -6.67 11.17 -0.99
N SER A 99 -6.54 12.48 -1.22
CA SER A 99 -7.00 13.49 -0.24
C SER A 99 -8.52 13.47 -0.03
N THR A 100 -9.30 13.23 -1.08
CA THR A 100 -10.76 13.13 -0.98
C THR A 100 -11.19 11.79 -0.36
N GLY A 101 -10.60 10.68 -0.81
CA GLY A 101 -10.91 9.33 -0.35
C GLY A 101 -10.61 9.15 1.14
N SER A 102 -9.46 9.65 1.59
CA SER A 102 -9.06 9.58 2.99
C SER A 102 -9.66 10.68 3.89
N GLY A 103 -10.52 11.55 3.35
CA GLY A 103 -11.04 12.72 4.09
C GLY A 103 -9.97 13.69 4.59
N GLY A 104 -8.83 13.80 3.89
CA GLY A 104 -7.68 14.64 4.25
C GLY A 104 -6.71 14.01 5.26
N GLN A 105 -6.94 12.76 5.67
CA GLN A 105 -6.07 12.04 6.60
C GLN A 105 -4.71 11.64 6.00
N ILE A 106 -4.64 11.41 4.68
CA ILE A 106 -3.41 11.06 3.98
C ILE A 106 -2.90 12.28 3.22
N SER A 107 -1.65 12.64 3.48
CA SER A 107 -0.88 13.62 2.73
C SER A 107 0.43 12.97 2.33
N LEU A 108 0.77 13.08 1.04
CA LEU A 108 2.01 12.52 0.51
C LEU A 108 3.19 13.42 0.92
N ASP A 109 4.25 12.83 1.46
CA ASP A 109 5.52 13.49 1.74
C ASP A 109 6.36 13.56 0.46
N PRO A 110 6.69 14.75 -0.05
CA PRO A 110 7.47 14.87 -1.29
C PRO A 110 8.92 14.36 -1.18
N THR A 111 9.40 14.01 0.01
CA THR A 111 10.77 13.53 0.26
C THR A 111 10.92 12.01 0.36
N SER A 112 9.82 11.29 0.62
CA SER A 112 9.80 9.82 0.72
C SER A 112 8.78 9.20 -0.23
N ASP A 113 7.56 9.73 -0.26
CA ASP A 113 6.47 9.16 -1.04
C ASP A 113 6.65 9.46 -2.53
N ASP A 114 5.98 8.67 -3.37
CA ASP A 114 5.97 8.93 -4.80
C ASP A 114 4.75 8.38 -5.52
N ILE A 115 4.48 8.96 -6.67
CA ILE A 115 3.56 8.41 -7.66
C ILE A 115 4.38 8.29 -8.95
N VAL A 116 4.54 7.07 -9.46
CA VAL A 116 5.28 6.82 -10.69
C VAL A 116 4.30 6.43 -11.79
N ILE A 117 4.40 7.12 -12.92
CA ILE A 117 3.53 6.90 -14.07
C ILE A 117 4.39 6.40 -15.24
N SER A 118 3.99 5.28 -15.81
CA SER A 118 4.59 4.73 -17.04
C SER A 118 3.50 4.49 -18.08
N ALA A 119 3.86 4.61 -19.36
CA ALA A 119 3.00 4.19 -20.45
C ALA A 119 3.74 3.16 -21.31
N PHE A 120 3.03 2.19 -21.87
CA PHE A 120 3.56 1.15 -22.72
C PHE A 120 2.74 1.07 -24.00
N SER A 121 3.41 0.84 -25.13
CA SER A 121 2.75 0.52 -26.39
C SER A 121 2.88 -0.97 -26.65
N VAL A 122 1.79 -1.60 -27.06
CA VAL A 122 1.70 -3.02 -27.39
C VAL A 122 1.40 -3.15 -28.87
N SER A 123 2.23 -3.88 -29.59
CA SER A 123 2.04 -4.24 -30.99
C SER A 123 2.16 -5.75 -31.16
N GLY A 124 1.12 -6.40 -31.67
CA GLY A 124 1.11 -7.83 -31.95
C GLY A 124 1.54 -8.70 -30.77
N GLY A 125 1.00 -8.43 -29.57
CA GLY A 125 1.36 -9.16 -28.34
C GLY A 125 2.73 -8.82 -27.75
N THR A 126 3.44 -7.83 -28.30
CA THR A 126 4.77 -7.41 -27.82
C THR A 126 4.79 -5.94 -27.39
N ILE A 127 5.54 -5.62 -26.34
CA ILE A 127 5.80 -4.24 -25.94
C ILE A 127 6.74 -3.61 -26.98
N SER A 128 6.24 -2.64 -27.74
CA SER A 128 7.00 -1.93 -28.78
C SER A 128 7.76 -0.72 -28.23
N ALA A 129 7.24 -0.10 -27.17
CA ALA A 129 7.84 1.07 -26.54
C ALA A 129 7.33 1.29 -25.11
N ARG A 130 8.11 2.04 -24.32
CA ARG A 130 7.79 2.49 -22.96
C ARG A 130 8.07 3.99 -22.84
N TRP A 131 7.20 4.70 -22.13
CA TRP A 131 7.35 6.12 -21.84
C TRP A 131 7.24 6.44 -20.34
N PRO A 132 7.96 7.47 -19.86
CA PRO A 132 8.85 8.37 -20.62
C PRO A 132 10.07 7.62 -21.21
N SER A 133 10.42 7.90 -22.48
CA SER A 133 11.51 7.21 -23.18
C SER A 133 12.88 7.62 -22.62
N THR A 134 12.93 8.83 -22.06
CA THR A 134 14.08 9.39 -21.34
C THR A 134 14.39 8.66 -20.03
N SER A 135 13.44 7.89 -19.49
CA SER A 135 13.62 7.13 -18.26
C SER A 135 12.81 5.85 -18.26
N ALA A 136 13.49 4.71 -18.38
CA ALA A 136 12.87 3.40 -18.25
C ALA A 136 12.28 3.13 -16.85
N THR A 137 12.42 4.06 -15.91
CA THR A 137 11.90 3.98 -14.53
C THR A 137 10.62 4.76 -14.30
N GLY A 138 9.99 5.32 -15.34
CA GLY A 138 8.73 6.06 -15.19
C GLY A 138 8.91 7.54 -14.87
N TRP A 139 7.78 8.26 -14.79
CA TRP A 139 7.72 9.66 -14.37
C TRP A 139 7.34 9.76 -12.89
N SER A 140 8.20 10.35 -12.07
CA SER A 140 7.94 10.65 -10.65
C SER A 140 7.15 11.94 -10.50
N CYS A 141 6.07 11.90 -9.72
CA CYS A 141 5.22 13.05 -9.45
C CYS A 141 5.76 13.95 -8.33
N MET A 142 6.47 13.39 -7.34
CA MET A 142 6.90 14.16 -6.17
C MET A 142 8.20 14.93 -6.40
N ASN A 143 9.05 14.47 -7.32
CA ASN A 143 10.27 15.17 -7.70
C ASN A 143 10.45 15.18 -9.23
N PRO A 144 9.68 16.02 -9.97
CA PRO A 144 9.74 16.07 -11.42
C PRO A 144 11.02 16.79 -11.89
N PRO A 145 12.10 16.05 -12.26
CA PRO A 145 12.42 15.64 -13.65
C PRO A 145 12.81 14.14 -13.80
N PRO A 146 13.10 13.62 -15.02
CA PRO A 146 13.38 12.18 -15.22
C PRO A 146 14.58 11.70 -14.41
N GLY A 147 14.40 10.61 -13.66
CA GLY A 147 15.48 9.91 -12.94
C GLY A 147 15.84 10.47 -11.56
N VAL A 148 15.03 11.36 -10.99
CA VAL A 148 15.26 11.98 -9.66
C VAL A 148 14.06 11.79 -8.72
N GLY A 149 13.25 10.75 -8.94
CA GLY A 149 12.14 10.40 -8.04
C GLY A 149 12.62 9.74 -6.74
N ASN A 150 11.80 9.83 -5.69
CA ASN A 150 12.03 9.05 -4.45
C ASN A 150 11.90 7.55 -4.75
N HIS A 151 11.02 7.22 -5.70
CA HIS A 151 10.83 5.88 -6.21
C HIS A 151 10.94 5.81 -7.73
N THR A 152 11.16 4.59 -8.19
CA THR A 152 11.17 4.21 -9.61
C THR A 152 10.15 3.12 -9.83
N SER A 153 9.61 3.03 -11.04
CA SER A 153 8.71 1.94 -11.43
C SER A 153 9.31 0.59 -11.10
N ASP A 154 8.55 -0.23 -10.38
CA ASP A 154 8.96 -1.59 -9.98
C ASP A 154 8.81 -2.55 -11.17
N PHE A 155 7.91 -2.22 -12.11
CA PHE A 155 7.70 -3.01 -13.32
C PHE A 155 8.73 -2.70 -14.40
N THR A 156 9.53 -3.71 -14.75
CA THR A 156 10.37 -3.69 -15.95
C THR A 156 9.55 -3.97 -17.22
N THR A 157 10.06 -3.54 -18.38
CA THR A 157 9.43 -3.85 -19.67
C THR A 157 9.30 -5.35 -19.91
N ALA A 158 10.24 -6.15 -19.41
CA ALA A 158 10.22 -7.61 -19.55
C ALA A 158 9.14 -8.26 -18.68
N GLU A 159 8.90 -7.75 -17.47
CA GLU A 159 7.83 -8.24 -16.60
C GLU A 159 6.45 -7.89 -17.18
N VAL A 160 6.28 -6.65 -17.66
CA VAL A 160 5.03 -6.26 -18.32
C VAL A 160 4.79 -7.11 -19.57
N GLN A 161 5.84 -7.39 -20.36
CA GLN A 161 5.76 -8.30 -21.50
C GLN A 161 5.33 -9.72 -21.09
N ALA A 162 5.80 -10.23 -19.95
CA ALA A 162 5.44 -11.56 -19.45
C ALA A 162 3.98 -11.63 -18.97
N LEU A 163 3.37 -10.48 -18.63
CA LEU A 163 1.96 -10.38 -18.25
C LEU A 163 1.02 -10.28 -19.46
N LEU A 164 1.53 -9.97 -20.65
CA LEU A 164 0.71 -9.83 -21.85
C LEU A 164 0.33 -11.18 -22.46
N ASP A 165 -0.92 -11.29 -22.91
CA ASP A 165 -1.35 -12.37 -23.80
C ASP A 165 -0.62 -12.23 -25.15
N PRO A 166 0.02 -13.29 -25.68
CA PRO A 166 0.64 -13.26 -27.01
C PRO A 166 -0.34 -12.88 -28.14
N SER A 167 -1.64 -13.06 -27.92
CA SER A 167 -2.72 -12.68 -28.84
C SER A 167 -3.31 -11.29 -28.54
N ALA A 168 -2.70 -10.52 -27.64
CA ALA A 168 -3.17 -9.17 -27.30
C ALA A 168 -3.19 -8.28 -28.56
N PRO A 169 -4.31 -7.56 -28.79
CA PRO A 169 -4.41 -6.63 -29.90
C PRO A 169 -3.43 -5.47 -29.72
N ASN A 170 -3.20 -4.73 -30.80
CA ASN A 170 -2.49 -3.46 -30.71
C ASN A 170 -3.24 -2.54 -29.75
N THR A 171 -2.53 -2.05 -28.74
CA THR A 171 -3.11 -1.17 -27.72
C THR A 171 -1.99 -0.44 -26.99
N GLY A 172 -2.34 0.45 -26.07
CA GLY A 172 -1.41 0.97 -25.09
C GLY A 172 -1.85 0.60 -23.68
N VAL A 173 -0.96 0.75 -22.72
CA VAL A 173 -1.24 0.55 -21.30
C VAL A 173 -0.66 1.73 -20.53
N VAL A 174 -1.43 2.32 -19.64
CA VAL A 174 -0.93 3.22 -18.60
C VAL A 174 -0.79 2.44 -17.30
N LEU A 175 0.35 2.59 -16.65
CA LEU A 175 0.67 2.07 -15.33
C LEU A 175 0.84 3.24 -14.37
N VAL A 176 0.09 3.22 -13.29
CA VAL A 176 0.26 4.13 -12.16
C VAL A 176 0.65 3.32 -10.94
N GLU A 177 1.75 3.69 -10.32
CA GLU A 177 2.31 3.09 -9.13
C GLU A 177 2.37 4.15 -8.03
N MET A 178 2.04 3.77 -6.80
CA MET A 178 2.02 4.68 -5.66
C MET A 178 2.80 4.05 -4.50
N TRP A 179 3.73 4.82 -3.94
CA TRP A 179 4.46 4.52 -2.72
C TRP A 179 4.06 5.51 -1.65
N TYR A 180 3.77 4.99 -0.47
CA TYR A 180 3.41 5.77 0.69
C TYR A 180 4.01 5.16 1.94
N ASP A 181 4.79 5.94 2.68
CA ASP A 181 5.33 5.53 3.97
C ASP A 181 4.28 5.74 5.07
N TYR A 182 3.71 4.62 5.53
CA TYR A 182 2.72 4.62 6.60
C TYR A 182 3.39 4.74 7.97
N ASP A 183 3.18 5.87 8.63
CA ASP A 183 3.47 6.04 10.04
C ASP A 183 2.37 5.43 10.92
N MET A 184 2.78 4.54 11.82
CA MET A 184 1.86 3.88 12.74
C MET A 184 1.09 4.88 13.61
N ILE A 185 -0.23 4.74 13.67
CA ILE A 185 -1.10 5.65 14.43
C ILE A 185 -0.93 5.43 15.94
N LEU A 186 -0.87 4.17 16.39
CA LEU A 186 -0.67 3.86 17.81
C LEU A 186 0.82 3.83 18.19
N GLY A 187 1.71 3.47 17.25
CA GLY A 187 3.17 3.51 17.44
C GLY A 187 3.69 2.70 18.64
N LEU A 188 2.99 1.62 19.01
CA LEU A 188 3.23 0.93 20.29
C LEU A 188 4.56 0.15 20.29
N PRO A 189 5.37 0.23 21.37
CA PRO A 189 6.69 -0.41 21.42
C PRO A 189 6.71 -1.91 21.17
N TRP A 190 5.66 -2.64 21.58
CA TRP A 190 5.55 -4.08 21.34
C TRP A 190 5.15 -4.44 19.91
N ILE A 191 4.69 -3.46 19.11
CA ILE A 191 4.46 -3.63 17.67
C ILE A 191 5.74 -3.22 16.92
N THR A 192 6.30 -2.06 17.26
CA THR A 192 7.52 -1.53 16.61
C THR A 192 8.78 -2.34 16.91
N ALA A 193 8.75 -3.20 17.94
CA ALA A 193 9.78 -4.20 18.19
C ALA A 193 9.89 -5.28 17.08
N PHE A 194 8.83 -5.49 16.29
CA PHE A 194 8.78 -6.52 15.25
C PHE A 194 8.55 -5.96 13.85
N VAL A 195 7.90 -4.79 13.75
CA VAL A 195 7.56 -4.14 12.48
C VAL A 195 8.21 -2.75 12.46
N PRO A 196 8.97 -2.39 11.42
CA PRO A 196 9.56 -1.06 11.31
C PRO A 196 8.46 0.02 11.24
N ASN A 197 8.82 1.25 11.61
CA ASN A 197 7.96 2.42 11.49
C ASN A 197 8.81 3.56 10.90
N PRO A 198 8.52 4.08 9.70
CA PRO A 198 7.33 3.79 8.87
C PRO A 198 7.35 2.43 8.15
N VAL A 199 6.19 2.03 7.62
CA VAL A 199 6.01 0.87 6.73
C VAL A 199 5.64 1.37 5.32
N THR A 200 6.45 1.06 4.31
CA THR A 200 6.13 1.43 2.92
C THR A 200 4.97 0.60 2.37
N LEU A 201 3.90 1.27 2.00
CA LEU A 201 2.76 0.73 1.28
C LEU A 201 2.93 0.96 -0.22
N TYR A 202 2.77 -0.11 -1.01
CA TYR A 202 2.89 -0.06 -2.47
C TYR A 202 1.61 -0.57 -3.14
N ALA A 203 1.05 0.25 -4.02
CA ALA A 203 -0.09 -0.12 -4.85
C ALA A 203 0.16 0.25 -6.30
N TYR A 204 -0.43 -0.50 -7.22
CA TYR A 204 -0.36 -0.21 -8.65
C TYR A 204 -1.70 -0.47 -9.34
N SER A 205 -1.91 0.22 -10.44
CA SER A 205 -3.04 0.02 -11.34
C SER A 205 -2.59 0.15 -12.79
N MET A 206 -3.03 -0.78 -13.63
CA MET A 206 -2.81 -0.76 -15.07
C MET A 206 -4.14 -0.64 -15.81
N MET A 207 -4.21 0.22 -16.81
CA MET A 207 -5.41 0.37 -17.65
C MET A 207 -5.04 0.53 -19.12
N PRO A 208 -5.89 0.06 -20.05
CA PRO A 208 -5.65 0.23 -21.49
C PRO A 208 -5.71 1.72 -21.85
N ASN A 209 -4.72 2.21 -22.59
CA ASN A 209 -4.67 3.56 -23.13
C ASN A 209 -4.53 3.51 -24.66
N PRO A 210 -5.60 3.77 -25.43
CA PRO A 210 -5.56 3.71 -26.89
C PRO A 210 -4.71 4.83 -27.53
N ASN A 211 -4.43 5.93 -26.83
CA ASN A 211 -3.61 7.03 -27.39
C ASN A 211 -2.14 6.62 -27.58
N VAL A 212 -1.72 5.53 -26.95
CA VAL A 212 -0.36 4.98 -27.03
C VAL A 212 -0.29 3.76 -27.96
N GLU A 213 -1.33 3.54 -28.76
CA GLU A 213 -1.33 2.49 -29.78
C GLU A 213 -0.23 2.77 -30.82
N PRO A 214 0.53 1.74 -31.28
CA PRO A 214 1.51 1.92 -32.34
C PRO A 214 0.80 2.43 -33.60
N THR A 215 1.00 3.70 -33.93
CA THR A 215 0.48 4.24 -35.18
C THR A 215 1.36 3.72 -36.32
N PRO A 216 0.80 3.17 -37.42
CA PRO A 216 1.58 2.81 -38.58
C PRO A 216 2.30 4.07 -39.07
N THR A 217 3.63 4.04 -39.08
CA THR A 217 4.41 5.06 -39.78
C THR A 217 3.98 5.08 -41.25
N PRO A 218 3.71 6.25 -41.86
CA PRO A 218 3.37 6.35 -43.27
C PRO A 218 4.50 5.85 -44.19
#